data_AF-A0A846BSU6-F1
#
_entry.id   AF-A0A846BSU6-F1
#
_cell.length_a   1.000
_cell.length_b   1.000
_cell.length_c   1.000
_cell.angle_alpha   90.00
_cell.angle_beta   90.00
_cell.angle_gamma   90.00
#
_symmetry.space_group_name_H-M   'P 1'
#
loop_
_entity.id
_entity.type
_entity.pdbx_description
1 polymer ?
#
loop_
_entity_poly.entity_id
_entity_poly.type
_entity_poly.pdbx_seq_one_letter_code
_entity_poly.pdbx_strand_id
1 'polypeptide(L)' 'GLICQPLGSQGALILGANAPRSYTKQDENWVEGIADKLANTLSQAIEDNS' A
#
# COMPACT_ATOMS: atom_id res chain seq x y z
N GLY A 1 0.82 14.81 4.89
CA GLY A 1 0.68 13.56 5.68
C GLY A 1 1.50 12.47 5.03
N LEU A 2 1.85 11.43 5.79
CA LEU A 2 2.53 10.23 5.29
C LEU A 2 1.70 9.02 5.70
N ILE A 3 1.37 8.15 4.75
CA ILE A 3 0.80 6.82 5.03
C ILE A 3 1.81 5.77 4.59
N CYS A 4 2.06 4.79 5.45
CA CYS A 4 2.88 3.63 5.16
C CYS A 4 2.03 2.38 5.32
N GLN A 5 1.90 1.58 4.26
CA GLN A 5 1.24 0.28 4.29
C GLN A 5 2.22 -0.82 3.91
N PRO A 6 2.27 -1.95 4.63
CA PRO A 6 3.06 -3.09 4.22
C PRO A 6 2.49 -3.71 2.93
N LEU A 7 3.37 -4.17 2.04
CA LEU A 7 3.04 -4.98 0.87
C LEU A 7 3.52 -6.40 1.13
N GLY A 8 2.71 -7.17 1.86
CA GLY A 8 3.10 -8.51 2.31
C GLY A 8 4.32 -8.49 3.27
N SER A 9 5.22 -9.45 3.12
CA SER A 9 6.43 -9.57 3.96
C SER A 9 7.69 -8.94 3.35
N GLN A 10 7.64 -8.50 2.10
CA GLN A 10 8.83 -8.12 1.32
C GLN A 10 8.79 -6.70 0.73
N GLY A 11 7.77 -5.90 1.04
CA GLY A 11 7.66 -4.53 0.53
C GLY A 11 6.83 -3.62 1.42
N ALA A 12 6.89 -2.32 1.12
CA ALA A 12 6.05 -1.30 1.74
C ALA A 12 5.64 -0.23 0.71
N LEU A 13 4.37 0.17 0.76
CA LEU A 13 3.80 1.28 0.01
C LEU A 13 3.87 2.55 0.87
N ILE A 14 4.55 3.56 0.34
CA ILE A 14 4.70 4.85 1.01
C ILE A 14 3.97 5.91 0.19
N LEU A 15 2.96 6.55 0.80
CA LEU A 15 2.18 7.63 0.20
C LEU A 15 2.45 8.93 0.95
N GLY A 16 3.15 9.85 0.28
CA GLY A 16 3.33 11.21 0.75
C GLY A 16 2.27 12.14 0.16
N ALA A 17 1.60 12.94 1.00
CA ALA A 17 0.74 14.03 0.54
C ALA A 17 1.25 15.40 1.02
N ASN A 18 1.28 16.36 0.11
CA ASN A 18 1.69 17.76 0.33
C ASN A 18 0.63 18.62 1.06
N ALA A 19 -0.11 18.04 2.00
CA ALA A 19 -1.07 18.78 2.82
C ALA A 19 -1.25 18.11 4.19
N PRO A 20 -1.47 18.89 5.28
CA PRO A 20 -1.82 18.35 6.59
C PRO A 20 -3.30 17.97 6.58
N ARG A 21 -3.68 16.98 5.77
CA ARG A 21 -4.99 16.37 5.89
C ARG A 21 -4.89 15.30 6.96
N SER A 22 -5.73 15.39 7.98
CA SER A 22 -6.04 14.25 8.84
C SER A 22 -6.75 13.24 7.94
N TYR A 23 -6.05 12.19 7.54
CA TYR A 23 -6.67 11.11 6.79
C TYR A 23 -7.80 10.53 7.64
N THR A 24 -8.94 10.33 7.00
CA THR A 24 -10.06 9.67 7.65
C THR A 24 -9.78 8.17 7.70
N LYS A 25 -10.45 7.44 8.59
CA LYS A 25 -10.40 5.96 8.58
C LYS A 25 -10.81 5.37 7.22
N GLN A 26 -11.65 6.07 6.46
CA GLN A 26 -12.04 5.65 5.11
C GLN A 26 -10.88 5.78 4.12
N ASP A 27 -10.07 6.85 4.23
CA ASP A 27 -8.87 7.03 3.42
C ASP A 27 -7.82 5.96 3.74
N GLU A 28 -7.63 5.64 5.03
CA GLU A 28 -6.72 4.58 5.47
C GLU A 28 -7.15 3.21 4.92
N ASN A 29 -8.43 2.85 5.05
CA ASN A 29 -8.97 1.59 4.51
C ASN A 29 -8.85 1.51 2.97
N TRP A 30 -9.06 2.64 2.27
CA TRP A 30 -8.91 2.68 0.82
C TRP A 30 -7.46 2.45 0.39
N VAL A 31 -6.52 3.08 1.10
CA VAL A 31 -5.08 2.90 0.88
C VAL A 31 -4.63 1.47 1.20
N GLU A 32 -5.14 0.87 2.29
CA GLU A 32 -4.88 -0.52 2.65
C GLU A 32 -5.38 -1.48 1.55
N GLY A 33 -6.58 -1.29 1.02
CA GLY A 33 -7.10 -2.12 -0.08
C GLY A 33 -6.27 -2.02 -1.36
N ILE A 34 -5.69 -0.85 -1.65
CA ILE A 34 -4.74 -0.69 -2.76
C ILE A 34 -3.44 -1.43 -2.47
N ALA A 35 -2.91 -1.30 -1.26
CA ALA A 35 -1.70 -1.99 -0.84
C ALA A 35 -1.87 -3.51 -0.96
N ASP A 36 -2.98 -4.06 -0.50
CA ASP A 36 -3.25 -5.50 -0.58
C ASP A 36 -3.30 -6.01 -2.02
N LYS A 37 -4.00 -5.28 -2.91
CA LYS A 37 -4.06 -5.64 -4.34
C LYS A 37 -2.70 -5.57 -5.03
N LEU A 38 -1.90 -4.56 -4.70
CA LEU A 38 -0.53 -4.42 -5.21
C LEU A 38 0.37 -5.54 -4.67
N ALA A 39 0.24 -5.89 -3.40
CA ALA A 39 0.97 -7.00 -2.80
C ALA A 39 0.64 -8.32 -3.51
N ASN A 40 -0.64 -8.60 -3.78
CA ASN A 40 -1.06 -9.77 -4.53
C ASN A 40 -0.47 -9.81 -5.95
N THR A 41 -0.50 -8.67 -6.66
CA THR A 41 0.07 -8.57 -8.02
C THR A 41 1.60 -8.76 -8.00
N LEU A 42 2.27 -8.19 -7.00
CA LEU A 42 3.71 -8.30 -6.83
C LEU A 42 4.13 -9.74 -6.49
N SER A 43 3.40 -10.41 -5.59
CA SER A 43 3.63 -11.83 -5.27
C SER A 43 3.52 -12.69 -6.52
N GLN A 44 2.46 -12.51 -7.32
CA GLN A 44 2.30 -13.25 -8.57
C GLN A 44 3.44 -12.98 -9.56
N ALA A 45 3.87 -11.72 -9.70
CA ALA A 45 4.97 -11.37 -10.58
C ALA A 45 6.32 -11.99 -10.13
N ILE A 46 6.54 -12.15 -8.82
CA ILE A 46 7.74 -12.80 -8.28
C ILE A 46 7.68 -14.31 -8.53
N GLU A 47 6.52 -14.94 -8.32
CA GLU A 47 6.29 -16.36 -8.59
C GLU A 47 6.43 -16.70 -10.07
N ASP A 48 5.91 -15.87 -10.98
CA ASP A 48 5.97 -16.09 -12.43
C ASP A 48 7.39 -15.98 -13.03
N ASN A 49 8.36 -15.41 -12.30
CA ASN A 49 9.76 -15.30 -12.70
C ASN A 49 10.66 -16.42 -12.14
N SER A 50 10.09 -17.46 -11.51
CA SER A 50 10.80 -18.57 -10.85
C SER A 50 10.72 -19.90 -11.58
#